data_AF-A0A5D6WSN5-F1
#
_entry.id   AF-A0A5D6WSN5-F1
#
_cell.length_a   1.000
_cell.length_b   1.000
_cell.length_c   1.000
_cell.angle_alpha   90.00
_cell.angle_beta   90.00
_cell.angle_gamma   90.00
#
_symmetry.space_group_name_H-M   'P 1'
#
loop_
_entity.id
_entity.type
_entity.pdbx_description
1 polymer ?
#
loop_
_entity_poly.entity_id
_entity_poly.type
_entity_poly.pdbx_seq_one_letter_code
_entity_poly.pdbx_strand_id
1 'polypeptide(L)'
;MRYVAVALAMFCSFLCMVPSVLAAPAPRIEQVTAKVTAAGSLPPLVQERMEQSVGAIARQLLEGKTVAETLASRQQQEQLIHEVFDKVLVGYTVKGVDIQPSQTATVAVELYPWADTIQQVDVKTSVEGMSPRIEKLVRQDIAGVEQVFQAALTGLPTAASDWTNGVLKHHLNDYLAEHLPEFRADFELDPEQVTKVQLVLYPRLPVVRTVDLSMRSDTVPNFTLLNHRQLVQEKADELVGVPVAFVARHKQELSRQFAEELDCQPDFRVMHMKTQMTLEVAEQLQIMSRSDTSRYRLRLTGWGDAGRKNIDGKAEDENLMLRLHAGSMLSRQDELFLLLDFAPQAVKWRWELGYDRMLSPYTHGQIRYDFTAGDFVLAATQQLAPRWLLRYEYRLDDALGETAVRYKLHDFLSVEYLINRRQKWFRFIGNF
;
A
#
# COMPACT_ATOMS: atom_id res chain seq x y z
N MET A 1 80.38 -24.70 -71.74
CA MET A 1 79.90 -24.09 -70.48
C MET A 1 78.45 -23.60 -70.59
N ARG A 2 77.49 -24.44 -71.01
CA ARG A 2 76.05 -24.07 -71.11
C ARG A 2 75.10 -25.06 -70.43
N TYR A 3 75.57 -26.25 -70.05
CA TYR A 3 74.75 -27.28 -69.41
C TYR A 3 74.80 -27.29 -67.87
N VAL A 4 75.83 -26.67 -67.26
CA VAL A 4 75.96 -26.59 -65.80
C VAL A 4 75.06 -25.49 -65.20
N ALA A 5 74.84 -24.39 -65.94
CA ALA A 5 73.98 -23.29 -65.49
C ALA A 5 72.48 -23.66 -65.52
N VAL A 6 72.06 -24.53 -66.44
CA VAL A 6 70.65 -24.97 -66.54
C VAL A 6 70.33 -26.03 -65.48
N ALA A 7 71.28 -26.91 -65.14
CA ALA A 7 71.10 -27.91 -64.08
C ALA A 7 71.06 -27.28 -62.67
N LEU A 8 71.84 -26.23 -62.41
CA LEU A 8 71.83 -25.53 -61.12
C LEU A 8 70.56 -24.68 -60.93
N ALA A 9 70.04 -24.08 -62.00
CA ALA A 9 68.78 -23.35 -61.97
C ALA A 9 67.57 -24.27 -61.76
N MET A 10 67.59 -25.49 -62.34
CA MET A 10 66.51 -26.47 -62.17
C MET A 10 66.48 -27.11 -60.76
N PHE A 11 67.63 -27.22 -60.09
CA PHE A 11 67.73 -27.73 -58.72
C PHE A 11 67.29 -26.67 -57.68
N CYS A 12 67.57 -25.38 -57.92
CA CYS A 12 67.06 -24.30 -57.07
C CYS A 12 65.54 -24.07 -57.21
N SER A 13 64.94 -24.34 -58.38
CA SER A 13 63.49 -24.27 -58.55
C SER A 13 62.72 -25.44 -57.92
N PHE A 14 63.39 -26.57 -57.66
CA PHE A 14 62.75 -27.75 -57.04
C PHE A 14 62.81 -27.72 -55.50
N LEU A 15 63.74 -26.97 -54.90
CA LEU A 15 63.78 -26.74 -53.45
C LEU A 15 62.84 -25.64 -52.94
N CYS A 16 62.26 -24.81 -53.83
CA CYS A 16 61.29 -23.78 -53.47
C CYS A 16 59.81 -24.25 -53.53
N MET A 17 59.56 -25.52 -53.84
CA MET A 17 58.24 -26.15 -53.84
C MET A 17 58.08 -27.14 -52.68
N VAL A 18 58.58 -26.78 -51.50
CA VAL A 18 58.01 -27.35 -50.26
C VAL A 18 56.81 -26.47 -49.95
N PRO A 19 55.56 -26.97 -50.01
CA PRO A 19 54.44 -26.19 -49.52
C PRO A 19 54.76 -25.85 -48.06
N SER A 20 54.91 -24.57 -47.77
CA SER A 20 54.84 -24.10 -46.40
C SER A 20 53.45 -24.51 -45.92
N VAL A 21 53.38 -25.61 -45.18
CA VAL A 21 52.21 -25.92 -44.37
C VAL A 21 52.16 -24.76 -43.40
N LEU A 22 51.39 -23.72 -43.73
CA LEU A 22 50.94 -22.74 -42.76
C LEU A 22 50.23 -23.58 -41.70
N ALA A 23 50.91 -23.80 -40.58
CA ALA A 23 50.30 -24.40 -39.42
C ALA A 23 49.03 -23.59 -39.15
N ALA A 24 47.87 -24.24 -39.25
CA ALA A 24 46.61 -23.62 -38.88
C ALA A 24 46.80 -22.99 -37.49
N PRO A 25 46.29 -21.77 -37.26
CA PRO A 25 46.43 -21.13 -35.95
C PRO A 25 45.96 -22.12 -34.89
N ALA A 26 46.83 -22.42 -33.93
CA ALA A 26 46.52 -23.40 -32.89
C ALA A 26 45.19 -23.00 -32.22
N PRO A 27 44.23 -23.93 -32.08
CA PRO A 27 42.94 -23.61 -31.50
C PRO A 27 43.16 -23.00 -30.11
N ARG A 28 42.54 -21.85 -29.85
CA ARG A 28 42.60 -21.13 -28.58
C ARG A 28 41.32 -21.37 -27.80
N ILE A 29 41.42 -21.22 -26.48
CA ILE A 29 40.27 -21.23 -25.59
C ILE A 29 39.60 -19.86 -25.67
N GLU A 30 38.42 -19.83 -26.25
CA GLU A 30 37.62 -18.60 -26.43
C GLU A 30 36.57 -18.44 -25.32
N GLN A 31 36.13 -19.56 -24.74
CA GLN A 31 35.14 -19.55 -23.68
C GLN A 31 35.49 -20.60 -22.62
N VAL A 32 35.12 -20.32 -21.37
CA VAL A 32 35.27 -21.25 -20.25
C VAL A 32 33.94 -21.40 -19.53
N THR A 33 33.53 -22.64 -19.30
CA THR A 33 32.34 -23.00 -18.52
C THR A 33 32.76 -23.78 -17.29
N ALA A 34 32.24 -23.42 -16.13
CA ALA A 34 32.48 -24.14 -14.88
C ALA A 34 31.24 -24.95 -14.49
N LYS A 35 31.46 -26.12 -13.90
CA LYS A 35 30.40 -26.97 -13.35
C LYS A 35 30.82 -27.46 -11.97
N VAL A 36 29.97 -27.28 -10.98
CA VAL A 36 30.27 -27.69 -9.60
C VAL A 36 29.24 -28.73 -9.18
N THR A 37 29.71 -29.84 -8.61
CA THR A 37 28.83 -30.93 -8.15
C THR A 37 29.22 -31.38 -6.75
N ALA A 38 28.23 -31.55 -5.87
CA ALA A 38 28.38 -32.27 -4.61
C ALA A 38 27.26 -33.31 -4.46
N ALA A 39 27.55 -34.46 -3.87
CA ALA A 39 26.58 -35.54 -3.75
C ALA A 39 25.43 -35.17 -2.79
N GLY A 40 24.29 -34.73 -3.34
CA GLY A 40 23.05 -34.48 -2.59
C GLY A 40 23.07 -33.28 -1.63
N SER A 41 24.17 -32.54 -1.59
CA SER A 41 24.45 -31.52 -0.56
C SER A 41 24.84 -30.18 -1.17
N LEU A 42 24.21 -29.77 -2.28
CA LEU A 42 24.51 -28.50 -2.94
C LEU A 42 23.21 -27.82 -3.39
N PRO A 43 22.75 -26.80 -2.65
CA PRO A 43 21.59 -26.02 -3.04
C PRO A 43 21.82 -25.32 -4.40
N PRO A 44 20.81 -25.24 -5.29
CA PRO A 44 21.00 -24.67 -6.64
C PRO A 44 21.55 -23.24 -6.65
N LEU A 45 21.08 -22.39 -5.73
CA LEU A 45 21.53 -20.99 -5.63
C LEU A 45 23.01 -20.89 -5.23
N VAL A 46 23.44 -21.81 -4.38
CA VAL A 46 24.84 -21.90 -3.93
C VAL A 46 25.71 -22.50 -5.04
N GLN A 47 25.19 -23.50 -5.76
CA GLN A 47 25.85 -24.08 -6.94
C GLN A 47 26.16 -23.00 -7.99
N GLU A 48 25.16 -22.19 -8.35
CA GLU A 48 25.33 -21.14 -9.37
C GLU A 48 26.41 -20.13 -8.95
N ARG A 49 26.38 -19.69 -7.69
CA ARG A 49 27.41 -18.79 -7.11
C ARG A 49 28.80 -19.42 -7.17
N MET A 50 28.92 -20.70 -6.83
CA MET A 50 30.19 -21.43 -6.91
C MET A 50 30.68 -21.56 -8.36
N GLU A 51 29.80 -21.92 -9.30
CA GLU A 51 30.11 -22.02 -10.73
C GLU A 51 30.56 -20.68 -11.31
N GLN A 52 29.94 -19.57 -10.94
CA GLN A 52 30.40 -18.23 -11.32
C GLN A 52 31.81 -17.93 -10.80
N SER A 53 32.09 -18.31 -9.55
CA SER A 53 33.40 -18.10 -8.91
C SER A 53 34.49 -18.96 -9.55
N VAL A 54 34.22 -20.25 -9.76
CA VAL A 54 35.11 -21.18 -10.50
C VAL A 54 35.33 -20.68 -11.93
N GLY A 55 34.27 -20.25 -12.60
CA GLY A 55 34.34 -19.73 -13.97
C GLY A 55 35.16 -18.45 -14.08
N ALA A 56 35.15 -17.58 -13.07
CA ALA A 56 35.99 -16.37 -13.07
C ALA A 56 37.49 -16.71 -12.97
N ILE A 57 37.86 -17.59 -12.05
CA ILE A 57 39.26 -18.03 -11.88
C ILE A 57 39.71 -18.84 -13.11
N ALA A 58 38.86 -19.75 -13.59
CA ALA A 58 39.16 -20.57 -14.75
C ALA A 58 39.35 -19.74 -16.02
N ARG A 59 38.53 -18.70 -16.24
CA ARG A 59 38.74 -17.74 -17.34
C ARG A 59 40.11 -17.07 -17.26
N GLN A 60 40.47 -16.55 -16.09
CA GLN A 60 41.79 -15.91 -15.90
C GLN A 60 42.95 -16.87 -16.16
N LEU A 61 42.79 -18.16 -15.85
CA LEU A 61 43.83 -19.17 -16.03
C LEU A 61 43.92 -19.74 -17.44
N LEU A 62 42.81 -19.81 -18.18
CA LEU A 62 42.68 -20.61 -19.41
C LEU A 62 42.39 -19.76 -20.66
N GLU A 63 41.65 -18.67 -20.54
CA GLU A 63 41.17 -17.88 -21.68
C GLU A 63 42.34 -17.26 -22.45
N GLY A 64 42.29 -17.33 -23.78
CA GLY A 64 43.34 -16.84 -24.66
C GLY A 64 44.57 -17.75 -24.83
N LYS A 65 44.73 -18.80 -24.01
CA LYS A 65 45.78 -19.82 -24.18
C LYS A 65 45.42 -20.79 -25.32
N THR A 66 46.44 -21.42 -25.91
CA THR A 66 46.18 -22.49 -26.89
C THR A 66 45.74 -23.76 -26.18
N VAL A 67 44.89 -24.55 -26.84
CA VAL A 67 44.41 -25.84 -26.32
C VAL A 67 45.59 -26.78 -26.03
N ALA A 68 46.65 -26.74 -26.84
CA ALA A 68 47.86 -27.54 -26.65
C ALA A 68 48.66 -27.14 -25.40
N GLU A 69 48.84 -25.83 -25.15
CA GLU A 69 49.51 -25.33 -23.94
C GLU A 69 48.73 -25.67 -22.67
N THR A 70 47.40 -25.55 -22.72
CA THR A 70 46.51 -25.92 -21.61
C THR A 70 46.53 -27.43 -21.36
N LEU A 71 46.56 -28.27 -22.40
CA LEU A 71 46.72 -29.72 -22.23
C LEU A 71 48.05 -30.08 -21.57
N ALA A 72 49.14 -29.41 -21.95
CA ALA A 72 50.46 -29.66 -21.38
C ALA A 72 50.60 -29.20 -19.91
N SER A 73 49.89 -28.14 -19.52
CA SER A 73 49.91 -27.58 -18.15
C SER A 73 48.67 -27.96 -17.31
N ARG A 74 47.82 -28.85 -17.83
CA ARG A 74 46.53 -29.22 -17.28
C ARG A 74 46.59 -29.59 -15.80
N GLN A 75 47.48 -30.51 -15.44
CA GLN A 75 47.61 -31.01 -14.06
C GLN A 75 48.02 -29.89 -13.08
N GLN A 76 48.88 -28.97 -13.51
CA GLN A 76 49.29 -27.83 -12.70
C GLN A 76 48.13 -26.84 -12.50
N GLN A 77 47.32 -26.62 -13.53
CA GLN A 77 46.15 -25.74 -13.47
C GLN A 77 45.03 -26.34 -12.61
N GLU A 78 44.76 -27.65 -12.75
CA GLU A 78 43.83 -28.40 -11.90
C GLU A 78 44.23 -28.31 -10.43
N GLN A 79 45.52 -28.47 -10.12
CA GLN A 79 46.02 -28.36 -8.75
C GLN A 79 45.94 -26.93 -8.19
N LEU A 80 46.20 -25.91 -9.01
CA LEU A 80 46.01 -24.51 -8.60
C LEU A 80 44.54 -24.20 -8.27
N ILE A 81 43.61 -24.68 -9.09
CA ILE A 81 42.17 -24.52 -8.84
C ILE A 81 41.79 -25.28 -7.56
N HIS A 82 42.25 -26.52 -7.41
CA HIS A 82 42.03 -27.32 -6.20
C HIS A 82 42.48 -26.58 -4.94
N GLU A 83 43.72 -26.13 -4.88
CA GLU A 83 44.30 -25.46 -3.69
C GLU A 83 43.60 -24.14 -3.33
N VAL A 84 43.12 -23.40 -4.32
CA VAL A 84 42.39 -22.15 -4.09
C VAL A 84 41.01 -22.45 -3.52
N PHE A 85 40.26 -23.37 -4.12
CA PHE A 85 38.89 -23.66 -3.69
C PHE A 85 38.82 -24.43 -2.37
N ASP A 86 39.78 -25.33 -2.11
CA ASP A 86 39.85 -26.06 -0.83
C ASP A 86 40.06 -25.13 0.37
N LYS A 87 40.73 -23.97 0.15
CA LYS A 87 40.91 -22.94 1.18
C LYS A 87 39.72 -21.99 1.34
N VAL A 88 38.95 -21.77 0.28
CA VAL A 88 37.88 -20.76 0.25
C VAL A 88 36.51 -21.35 0.60
N LEU A 89 36.24 -22.59 0.21
CA LEU A 89 34.93 -23.23 0.38
C LEU A 89 34.79 -23.91 1.73
N VAL A 90 34.74 -23.11 2.80
CA VAL A 90 34.46 -23.62 4.15
C VAL A 90 33.15 -24.41 4.16
N GLY A 91 33.18 -25.61 4.73
CA GLY A 91 32.09 -26.60 4.74
C GLY A 91 32.17 -27.67 3.63
N TYR A 92 33.01 -27.48 2.61
CA TYR A 92 33.26 -28.45 1.55
C TYR A 92 34.75 -28.76 1.42
N THR A 93 35.06 -29.97 0.95
CA THR A 93 36.40 -30.39 0.55
C THR A 93 36.39 -30.68 -0.94
N VAL A 94 37.43 -30.21 -1.65
CA VAL A 94 37.54 -30.49 -3.09
C VAL A 94 38.04 -31.91 -3.29
N LYS A 95 37.20 -32.78 -3.84
CA LYS A 95 37.55 -34.17 -4.17
C LYS A 95 38.38 -34.24 -5.45
N GLY A 96 38.08 -33.40 -6.44
CA GLY A 96 38.80 -33.36 -7.69
C GLY A 96 38.42 -32.19 -8.59
N VAL A 97 39.34 -31.84 -9.49
CA VAL A 97 39.13 -30.84 -10.55
C VAL A 97 39.51 -31.49 -11.87
N ASP A 98 38.61 -31.44 -12.85
CA ASP A 98 38.82 -31.95 -14.21
C ASP A 98 38.70 -30.78 -15.19
N ILE A 99 39.79 -30.48 -15.90
CA ILE A 99 39.78 -29.51 -17.00
C ILE A 99 39.72 -30.27 -18.32
N GLN A 100 38.72 -29.95 -19.14
CA GLN A 100 38.56 -30.46 -20.50
C GLN A 100 38.89 -29.34 -21.49
N PRO A 101 40.13 -29.29 -22.02
CA PRO A 101 40.55 -28.21 -22.91
C PRO A 101 39.88 -28.37 -24.28
N SER A 102 39.14 -27.35 -24.69
CA SER A 102 38.57 -27.22 -26.03
C SER A 102 38.42 -25.73 -26.36
N GLN A 103 37.87 -25.36 -27.54
CA GLN A 103 37.53 -23.95 -27.80
C GLN A 103 36.58 -23.38 -26.73
N THR A 104 35.70 -24.22 -26.20
CA THR A 104 34.88 -23.97 -25.00
C THR A 104 35.37 -24.91 -23.88
N ALA A 105 36.36 -24.47 -23.11
CA ALA A 105 36.94 -25.30 -22.05
C ALA A 105 35.92 -25.52 -20.93
N THR A 106 35.81 -26.76 -20.45
CA THR A 106 34.94 -27.09 -19.30
C THR A 106 35.81 -27.38 -18.08
N VAL A 107 35.51 -26.76 -16.94
CA VAL A 107 36.14 -27.03 -15.64
C VAL A 107 35.10 -27.62 -14.71
N ALA A 108 35.24 -28.90 -14.39
CA ALA A 108 34.38 -29.60 -13.45
C ALA A 108 35.06 -29.70 -12.08
N VAL A 109 34.37 -29.27 -11.02
CA VAL A 109 34.84 -29.36 -9.64
C VAL A 109 33.90 -30.28 -8.86
N GLU A 110 34.44 -31.36 -8.31
CA GLU A 110 33.71 -32.30 -7.46
C GLU A 110 33.98 -31.98 -5.98
N LEU A 111 32.91 -31.75 -5.21
CA LEU A 111 32.97 -31.38 -3.80
C LEU A 111 32.35 -32.47 -2.91
N TYR A 112 32.84 -32.57 -1.68
CA TYR A 112 32.24 -33.39 -0.62
C TYR A 112 32.00 -32.56 0.63
N PRO A 113 30.80 -32.61 1.26
CA PRO A 113 30.53 -31.91 2.50
C PRO A 113 31.23 -32.62 3.68
N TRP A 114 31.98 -31.89 4.50
CA TRP A 114 32.64 -32.50 5.68
C TRP A 114 31.91 -32.26 6.99
N ALA A 115 30.90 -31.39 7.00
CA ALA A 115 30.02 -31.10 8.13
C ALA A 115 28.60 -31.65 7.89
N ASP A 116 27.80 -31.70 8.95
CA ASP A 116 26.37 -32.01 8.85
C ASP A 116 25.67 -31.04 7.89
N THR A 117 24.65 -31.54 7.19
CA THR A 117 23.87 -30.75 6.24
C THR A 117 22.55 -30.29 6.86
N ILE A 118 22.13 -29.08 6.51
CA ILE A 118 20.82 -28.52 6.88
C ILE A 118 19.73 -29.34 6.19
N GLN A 119 18.78 -29.87 6.97
CA GLN A 119 17.67 -30.69 6.47
C GLN A 119 16.36 -29.90 6.45
N GLN A 120 16.15 -29.04 7.44
CA GLN A 120 14.96 -28.21 7.60
C GLN A 120 15.34 -26.77 7.92
N VAL A 121 14.48 -25.84 7.50
CA VAL A 121 14.63 -24.41 7.75
C VAL A 121 13.34 -23.87 8.36
N ASP A 122 13.46 -23.32 9.57
CA ASP A 122 12.36 -22.70 10.30
C ASP A 122 12.55 -21.18 10.31
N VAL A 123 11.69 -20.47 9.59
CA VAL A 123 11.75 -19.00 9.48
C VAL A 123 10.75 -18.36 10.42
N LYS A 124 11.21 -17.41 11.23
CA LYS A 124 10.38 -16.55 12.08
C LYS A 124 10.50 -15.11 11.62
N THR A 125 9.35 -14.50 11.32
CA THR A 125 9.31 -13.13 10.79
C THR A 125 8.73 -12.14 11.79
N SER A 126 9.50 -11.10 12.08
CA SER A 126 9.09 -9.92 12.85
C SER A 126 9.15 -8.67 11.99
N VAL A 127 8.31 -7.68 12.32
CA VAL A 127 8.31 -6.36 11.66
C VAL A 127 8.57 -5.32 12.74
N GLU A 128 9.58 -4.49 12.54
CA GLU A 128 9.99 -3.54 13.57
C GLU A 128 9.07 -2.31 13.58
N GLY A 129 8.61 -1.93 14.78
CA GLY A 129 7.89 -0.69 15.02
C GLY A 129 6.47 -0.63 14.44
N MET A 130 5.85 -1.78 14.13
CA MET A 130 4.52 -1.86 13.52
C MET A 130 3.46 -2.39 14.49
N SER A 131 2.21 -2.00 14.27
CA SER A 131 1.07 -2.56 14.99
C SER A 131 0.76 -4.00 14.54
N PRO A 132 0.10 -4.83 15.37
CA PRO A 132 -0.27 -6.20 14.98
C PRO A 132 -1.13 -6.29 13.72
N ARG A 133 -1.94 -5.26 13.42
CA ARG A 133 -2.73 -5.17 12.19
C ARG A 133 -1.82 -5.07 10.96
N ILE A 134 -0.84 -4.17 11.01
CA ILE A 134 0.09 -3.93 9.92
C ILE A 134 1.03 -5.13 9.75
N GLU A 135 1.50 -5.71 10.85
CA GLU A 135 2.26 -6.98 10.80
C GLU A 135 1.51 -8.08 10.05
N LYS A 136 0.21 -8.20 10.28
CA LYS A 136 -0.62 -9.21 9.59
C LYS A 136 -0.65 -8.97 8.08
N LEU A 137 -0.81 -7.73 7.63
CA LEU A 137 -0.80 -7.38 6.20
C LEU A 137 0.59 -7.62 5.59
N VAL A 138 1.66 -7.23 6.29
CA VAL A 138 3.04 -7.50 5.85
C VAL A 138 3.30 -8.99 5.71
N ARG A 139 2.86 -9.81 6.68
CA ARG A 139 2.98 -11.28 6.62
C ARG A 139 2.21 -11.89 5.44
N GLN A 140 1.08 -11.30 5.06
CA GLN A 140 0.33 -11.74 3.89
C GLN A 140 1.07 -11.44 2.59
N ASP A 141 1.70 -10.27 2.48
CA ASP A 141 2.43 -9.86 1.28
C ASP A 141 3.73 -10.64 1.05
N ILE A 142 4.42 -11.05 2.12
CA ILE A 142 5.66 -11.83 2.02
C ILE A 142 5.43 -13.35 2.04
N ALA A 143 4.18 -13.80 2.01
CA ALA A 143 3.87 -15.23 2.07
C ALA A 143 4.62 -15.98 0.97
N GLY A 144 5.48 -16.93 1.35
CA GLY A 144 6.38 -17.61 0.41
C GLY A 144 7.87 -17.26 0.58
N VAL A 145 8.21 -16.36 1.51
CA VAL A 145 9.60 -15.98 1.78
C VAL A 145 10.41 -17.17 2.32
N GLU A 146 9.75 -18.12 2.98
CA GLU A 146 10.36 -19.33 3.53
C GLU A 146 11.04 -20.17 2.45
N GLN A 147 10.47 -20.21 1.25
CA GLN A 147 10.98 -20.95 0.10
C GLN A 147 12.32 -20.39 -0.38
N VAL A 148 12.54 -19.07 -0.24
CA VAL A 148 13.84 -18.44 -0.58
C VAL A 148 14.94 -19.01 0.31
N PHE A 149 14.67 -19.15 1.61
CA PHE A 149 15.62 -19.73 2.55
C PHE A 149 15.78 -21.24 2.35
N GLN A 150 14.69 -21.97 2.13
CA GLN A 150 14.75 -23.42 1.87
C GLN A 150 15.55 -23.74 0.61
N ALA A 151 15.32 -23.02 -0.49
CA ALA A 151 16.04 -23.24 -1.76
C ALA A 151 17.54 -22.95 -1.66
N ALA A 152 17.96 -22.07 -0.74
CA ALA A 152 19.34 -21.69 -0.54
C ALA A 152 20.07 -22.52 0.53
N LEU A 153 19.36 -23.00 1.55
CA LEU A 153 19.96 -23.63 2.74
C LEU A 153 19.77 -25.14 2.80
N THR A 154 18.68 -25.70 2.29
CA THR A 154 18.44 -27.15 2.37
C THR A 154 19.50 -27.93 1.58
N GLY A 155 20.24 -28.80 2.28
CA GLY A 155 21.38 -29.55 1.75
C GLY A 155 22.73 -28.85 1.91
N LEU A 156 22.77 -27.61 2.38
CA LEU A 156 24.02 -26.89 2.66
C LEU A 156 24.68 -27.45 3.93
N PRO A 157 26.01 -27.64 3.97
CA PRO A 157 26.76 -27.92 5.19
C PRO A 157 26.61 -26.78 6.21
N THR A 158 26.42 -27.11 7.48
CA THR A 158 26.29 -26.11 8.56
C THR A 158 27.50 -25.17 8.63
N ALA A 159 28.71 -25.68 8.38
CA ALA A 159 29.94 -24.87 8.32
C ALA A 159 30.02 -23.91 7.10
N ALA A 160 29.11 -24.01 6.12
CA ALA A 160 29.07 -23.14 4.94
C ALA A 160 28.06 -21.98 5.05
N SER A 161 27.37 -21.83 6.19
CA SER A 161 26.35 -20.78 6.41
C SER A 161 26.91 -19.36 6.28
N ASP A 162 28.11 -19.12 6.81
CA ASP A 162 28.63 -17.77 6.98
C ASP A 162 28.87 -17.04 5.64
N TRP A 163 29.39 -17.76 4.65
CA TRP A 163 29.69 -17.19 3.34
C TRP A 163 28.49 -17.23 2.38
N THR A 164 27.48 -18.08 2.65
CA THR A 164 26.23 -18.14 1.86
C THR A 164 25.26 -17.01 2.18
N ASN A 165 25.45 -16.29 3.30
CA ASN A 165 24.71 -15.08 3.64
C ASN A 165 24.62 -14.05 2.50
N GLY A 166 25.72 -13.88 1.74
CA GLY A 166 25.75 -12.94 0.62
C GLY A 166 24.88 -13.37 -0.57
N VAL A 167 24.66 -14.67 -0.76
CA VAL A 167 23.75 -15.22 -1.78
C VAL A 167 22.31 -15.04 -1.32
N LEU A 168 22.03 -15.46 -0.09
CA LEU A 168 20.72 -15.31 0.56
C LEU A 168 20.23 -13.87 0.55
N LYS A 169 21.08 -12.92 0.94
CA LYS A 169 20.73 -11.50 0.97
C LYS A 169 20.35 -10.96 -0.41
N HIS A 170 20.96 -11.45 -1.47
CA HIS A 170 20.60 -11.04 -2.84
C HIS A 170 19.21 -11.54 -3.21
N HIS A 171 18.95 -12.84 -3.10
CA HIS A 171 17.65 -13.42 -3.45
C HIS A 171 16.52 -12.93 -2.55
N LEU A 172 16.78 -12.70 -1.26
CA LEU A 172 15.81 -12.09 -0.36
C LEU A 172 15.45 -10.67 -0.80
N ASN A 173 16.44 -9.87 -1.21
CA ASN A 173 16.18 -8.53 -1.72
C ASN A 173 15.39 -8.55 -3.03
N ASP A 174 15.67 -9.49 -3.92
CA ASP A 174 14.93 -9.64 -5.18
C ASP A 174 13.47 -10.03 -4.92
N TYR A 175 13.25 -10.99 -4.02
CA TYR A 175 11.92 -11.40 -3.59
C TYR A 175 11.12 -10.23 -2.98
N LEU A 176 11.75 -9.48 -2.07
CA LEU A 176 11.12 -8.31 -1.46
C LEU A 176 10.89 -7.18 -2.48
N ALA A 177 11.77 -6.98 -3.45
CA ALA A 177 11.55 -5.96 -4.48
C ALA A 177 10.27 -6.22 -5.30
N GLU A 178 9.91 -7.49 -5.48
CA GLU A 178 8.68 -7.89 -6.16
C GLU A 178 7.45 -7.88 -5.24
N HIS A 179 7.58 -8.36 -4.00
CA HIS A 179 6.43 -8.64 -3.12
C HIS A 179 6.16 -7.56 -2.06
N LEU A 180 7.22 -6.92 -1.55
CA LEU A 180 7.19 -5.93 -0.47
C LEU A 180 8.32 -4.87 -0.62
N PRO A 181 8.31 -4.07 -1.71
CA PRO A 181 9.40 -3.14 -2.03
C PRO A 181 9.56 -2.01 -1.01
N GLU A 182 8.53 -1.77 -0.20
CA GLU A 182 8.47 -0.71 0.80
C GLU A 182 9.23 -1.05 2.09
N PHE A 183 9.76 -2.27 2.20
CA PHE A 183 10.51 -2.74 3.36
C PHE A 183 11.92 -3.21 2.96
N ARG A 184 12.83 -3.19 3.93
CA ARG A 184 14.12 -3.89 3.85
C ARG A 184 14.10 -5.02 4.87
N ALA A 185 14.72 -6.14 4.54
CA ALA A 185 14.94 -7.20 5.49
C ALA A 185 16.38 -7.21 5.99
N ASP A 186 16.52 -7.65 7.23
CA ASP A 186 17.75 -8.26 7.72
C ASP A 186 17.43 -9.63 8.31
N PHE A 187 18.42 -10.51 8.38
CA PHE A 187 18.21 -11.84 8.94
C PHE A 187 19.42 -12.33 9.73
N GLU A 188 19.13 -13.16 10.72
CA GLU A 188 20.12 -13.90 11.49
C GLU A 188 19.90 -15.40 11.32
N LEU A 189 20.98 -16.15 11.14
CA LEU A 189 20.98 -17.61 10.98
C LEU A 189 21.57 -18.27 12.21
N ASP A 190 20.91 -19.33 12.66
CA ASP A 190 21.42 -20.29 13.65
C ASP A 190 21.59 -21.65 12.96
N PRO A 191 22.81 -21.96 12.45
CA PRO A 191 23.05 -23.09 11.55
C PRO A 191 23.13 -24.41 12.32
N GLU A 192 22.04 -25.17 12.28
CA GLU A 192 21.94 -26.55 12.77
C GLU A 192 21.26 -27.42 11.69
N GLN A 193 21.11 -28.74 11.93
CA GLN A 193 20.34 -29.62 11.04
C GLN A 193 18.91 -29.10 10.81
N VAL A 194 18.33 -28.47 11.83
CA VAL A 194 17.12 -27.63 11.75
C VAL A 194 17.55 -26.18 11.95
N THR A 195 17.81 -25.49 10.85
CA THR A 195 18.30 -24.10 10.89
C THR A 195 17.18 -23.15 11.24
N LYS A 196 17.40 -22.30 12.24
CA LYS A 196 16.45 -21.23 12.59
C LYS A 196 16.87 -19.93 11.92
N VAL A 197 15.91 -19.27 11.30
CA VAL A 197 16.11 -17.97 10.64
C VAL A 197 15.23 -16.95 11.35
N GLN A 198 15.85 -15.88 11.88
CA GLN A 198 15.12 -14.71 12.37
C GLN A 198 15.13 -13.64 11.29
N LEU A 199 13.99 -13.40 10.66
CA LEU A 199 13.82 -12.37 9.63
C LEU A 199 13.18 -11.12 10.25
N VAL A 200 13.89 -10.00 10.19
CA VAL A 200 13.41 -8.70 10.71
C VAL A 200 13.18 -7.74 9.55
N LEU A 201 11.95 -7.23 9.44
CA LEU A 201 11.55 -6.28 8.41
C LEU A 201 11.53 -4.85 8.95
N TYR A 202 12.18 -3.94 8.24
CA TYR A 202 12.24 -2.51 8.54
C TYR A 202 11.56 -1.69 7.46
N PRO A 203 10.76 -0.67 7.81
CA PRO A 203 10.15 0.21 6.83
C PRO A 203 11.20 1.05 6.10
N ARG A 204 10.97 1.29 4.81
CA ARG A 204 11.71 2.30 4.02
C ARG A 204 10.98 3.63 4.05
N LEU A 205 11.74 4.71 3.89
CA LEU A 205 11.19 6.05 3.72
C LEU A 205 10.61 6.22 2.30
N PRO A 206 9.58 7.06 2.11
CA PRO A 206 8.88 7.85 3.12
C PRO A 206 7.85 7.04 3.94
N VAL A 207 7.70 7.40 5.20
CA VAL A 207 6.71 6.82 6.14
C VAL A 207 5.68 7.87 6.55
N VAL A 208 4.50 7.42 6.96
CA VAL A 208 3.49 8.28 7.58
C VAL A 208 4.04 8.81 8.91
N ARG A 209 4.08 10.13 9.07
CA ARG A 209 4.61 10.80 10.27
C ARG A 209 3.51 11.30 11.18
N THR A 210 2.44 11.81 10.56
CA THR A 210 1.32 12.43 11.27
C THR A 210 0.03 12.02 10.61
N VAL A 211 -1.04 11.99 11.41
CA VAL A 211 -2.38 11.67 10.93
C VAL A 211 -3.33 12.80 11.31
N ASP A 212 -3.99 13.36 10.31
CA ASP A 212 -5.04 14.35 10.46
C ASP A 212 -6.41 13.67 10.29
N LEU A 213 -7.09 13.47 11.41
CA LEU A 213 -8.42 12.86 11.45
C LEU A 213 -9.52 13.92 11.43
N SER A 214 -10.39 13.81 10.44
CA SER A 214 -11.65 14.53 10.36
C SER A 214 -12.83 13.56 10.44
N MET A 215 -13.79 13.85 11.30
CA MET A 215 -15.02 13.05 11.45
C MET A 215 -16.24 13.92 11.14
N ARG A 216 -17.17 13.41 10.33
CA ARG A 216 -18.37 14.14 9.90
C ARG A 216 -19.60 13.22 9.80
N SER A 217 -20.78 13.80 9.97
CA SER A 217 -22.06 13.19 9.67
C SER A 217 -23.02 14.21 9.06
N ASP A 218 -23.88 13.77 8.14
CA ASP A 218 -24.98 14.57 7.59
C ASP A 218 -26.33 14.27 8.27
N THR A 219 -26.36 13.20 9.07
CA THR A 219 -27.57 12.59 9.63
C THR A 219 -27.63 12.70 11.14
N VAL A 220 -26.50 12.87 11.83
CA VAL A 220 -26.45 13.19 13.26
C VAL A 220 -25.56 14.40 13.52
N PRO A 221 -25.76 15.15 14.62
CA PRO A 221 -24.92 16.29 14.94
C PRO A 221 -23.45 15.89 15.15
N ASN A 222 -22.52 16.68 14.64
CA ASN A 222 -21.09 16.31 14.63
C ASN A 222 -20.50 16.17 16.04
N PHE A 223 -21.06 16.85 17.04
CA PHE A 223 -20.59 16.74 18.42
C PHE A 223 -20.76 15.31 18.99
N THR A 224 -21.72 14.53 18.49
CA THR A 224 -21.93 13.14 18.91
C THR A 224 -20.74 12.25 18.54
N LEU A 225 -20.03 12.60 17.47
CA LEU A 225 -18.84 11.90 17.01
C LEU A 225 -17.59 12.22 17.85
N LEU A 226 -17.57 13.34 18.57
CA LEU A 226 -16.41 13.78 19.35
C LEU A 226 -16.04 12.77 20.45
N ASN A 227 -17.03 12.09 21.02
CA ASN A 227 -16.82 11.04 22.02
C ASN A 227 -16.00 9.85 21.49
N HIS A 228 -16.00 9.64 20.17
CA HIS A 228 -15.27 8.56 19.52
C HIS A 228 -13.98 9.02 18.85
N ARG A 229 -13.70 10.34 18.81
CA ARG A 229 -12.52 10.89 18.14
C ARG A 229 -11.24 10.26 18.67
N GLN A 230 -11.10 10.10 19.99
CA GLN A 230 -9.91 9.50 20.58
C GLN A 230 -9.71 8.05 20.11
N LEU A 231 -10.78 7.23 20.14
CA LEU A 231 -10.72 5.85 19.69
C LEU A 231 -10.28 5.77 18.22
N VAL A 232 -10.86 6.58 17.34
CA VAL A 232 -10.50 6.58 15.92
C VAL A 232 -9.07 7.11 15.72
N GLN A 233 -8.66 8.11 16.51
CA GLN A 233 -7.30 8.63 16.46
C GLN A 233 -6.28 7.56 16.86
N GLU A 234 -6.50 6.81 17.94
CA GLU A 234 -5.61 5.72 18.36
C GLU A 234 -5.47 4.66 17.25
N LYS A 235 -6.56 4.37 16.53
CA LYS A 235 -6.54 3.46 15.37
C LYS A 235 -5.81 4.04 14.17
N ALA A 236 -6.03 5.32 13.90
CA ALA A 236 -5.34 6.03 12.84
C ALA A 236 -3.83 6.11 13.11
N ASP A 237 -3.44 6.29 14.38
CA ASP A 237 -2.06 6.37 14.83
C ASP A 237 -1.33 5.02 14.69
N GLU A 238 -2.05 3.88 14.57
CA GLU A 238 -1.46 2.58 14.17
C GLU A 238 -0.76 2.64 12.79
N LEU A 239 -1.08 3.65 11.96
CA LEU A 239 -0.46 3.88 10.66
C LEU A 239 0.80 4.75 10.72
N VAL A 240 1.09 5.39 11.85
CA VAL A 240 2.31 6.18 12.01
C VAL A 240 3.53 5.24 11.98
N GLY A 241 4.53 5.60 11.19
CA GLY A 241 5.72 4.78 10.94
C GLY A 241 5.59 3.81 9.77
N VAL A 242 4.38 3.59 9.24
CA VAL A 242 4.14 2.70 8.09
C VAL A 242 4.57 3.39 6.78
N PRO A 243 5.22 2.68 5.83
CA PRO A 243 5.58 3.25 4.53
C PRO A 243 4.37 3.77 3.76
N VAL A 244 4.49 4.97 3.18
CA VAL A 244 3.39 5.64 2.46
C VAL A 244 2.90 4.79 1.28
N ALA A 245 3.82 4.19 0.53
CA ALA A 245 3.48 3.31 -0.60
C ALA A 245 2.72 2.04 -0.16
N PHE A 246 3.06 1.49 1.02
CA PHE A 246 2.37 0.32 1.58
C PHE A 246 0.94 0.66 1.99
N VAL A 247 0.74 1.80 2.66
CA VAL A 247 -0.60 2.30 3.01
C VAL A 247 -1.43 2.57 1.75
N ALA A 248 -0.80 3.10 0.68
CA ALA A 248 -1.49 3.32 -0.58
C ALA A 248 -1.94 2.01 -1.24
N ARG A 249 -1.08 0.98 -1.22
CA ARG A 249 -1.37 -0.36 -1.75
C ARG A 249 -2.53 -1.04 -0.99
N HIS A 250 -2.56 -0.92 0.33
CA HIS A 250 -3.59 -1.52 1.20
C HIS A 250 -4.73 -0.57 1.58
N LYS A 251 -4.85 0.58 0.93
CA LYS A 251 -5.81 1.63 1.29
C LYS A 251 -7.24 1.13 1.43
N GLN A 252 -7.71 0.31 0.50
CA GLN A 252 -9.10 -0.17 0.50
C GLN A 252 -9.38 -1.10 1.68
N GLU A 253 -8.46 -2.02 1.96
CA GLU A 253 -8.58 -2.97 3.07
C GLU A 253 -8.53 -2.24 4.42
N LEU A 254 -7.58 -1.31 4.59
CA LEU A 254 -7.48 -0.48 5.80
C LEU A 254 -8.73 0.37 6.02
N SER A 255 -9.23 1.03 4.97
CA SER A 255 -10.47 1.83 5.03
C SER A 255 -11.66 0.99 5.49
N ARG A 256 -11.79 -0.22 4.93
CA ARG A 256 -12.87 -1.16 5.25
C ARG A 256 -12.78 -1.63 6.70
N GLN A 257 -11.60 -2.07 7.15
CA GLN A 257 -11.41 -2.54 8.52
C GLN A 257 -11.70 -1.45 9.56
N PHE A 258 -11.21 -0.22 9.34
CA PHE A 258 -11.50 0.89 10.26
C PHE A 258 -12.99 1.25 10.28
N ALA A 259 -13.66 1.25 9.12
CA ALA A 259 -15.09 1.49 9.05
C ALA A 259 -15.91 0.41 9.77
N GLU A 260 -15.57 -0.87 9.57
CA GLU A 260 -16.24 -2.00 10.23
C GLU A 260 -16.08 -1.95 11.76
N GLU A 261 -14.89 -1.58 12.24
CA GLU A 261 -14.63 -1.42 13.68
C GLU A 261 -15.44 -0.29 14.32
N LEU A 262 -15.62 0.84 13.61
CA LEU A 262 -16.50 1.91 14.07
C LEU A 262 -17.98 1.48 14.06
N ASP A 263 -18.42 0.82 12.99
CA ASP A 263 -19.80 0.35 12.85
C ASP A 263 -20.18 -0.70 13.91
N CYS A 264 -19.19 -1.38 14.50
CA CYS A 264 -19.39 -2.33 15.60
C CYS A 264 -19.53 -1.67 16.98
N GLN A 265 -19.25 -0.36 17.12
CA GLN A 265 -19.40 0.34 18.39
C GLN A 265 -20.86 0.31 18.86
N PRO A 266 -21.13 0.18 20.18
CA PRO A 266 -22.49 0.05 20.71
C PRO A 266 -23.43 1.17 20.22
N ASP A 267 -22.98 2.42 20.30
CA ASP A 267 -23.79 3.59 19.93
C ASP A 267 -24.06 3.64 18.41
N PHE A 268 -23.06 3.28 17.60
CA PHE A 268 -23.19 3.19 16.15
C PHE A 268 -24.16 2.09 15.74
N ARG A 269 -24.14 0.94 16.44
CA ARG A 269 -25.08 -0.16 16.20
C ARG A 269 -26.51 0.23 16.55
N VAL A 270 -26.73 0.88 17.70
CA VAL A 270 -28.07 1.35 18.13
C VAL A 270 -28.63 2.35 17.11
N MET A 271 -27.79 3.26 16.63
CA MET A 271 -28.18 4.25 15.62
C MET A 271 -28.18 3.71 14.19
N HIS A 272 -27.81 2.44 13.95
CA HIS A 272 -27.63 1.87 12.62
C HIS A 272 -26.75 2.73 11.70
N MET A 273 -25.65 3.22 12.25
CA MET A 273 -24.67 4.01 11.52
C MET A 273 -23.89 3.16 10.53
N LYS A 274 -23.52 3.80 9.42
CA LYS A 274 -22.64 3.27 8.38
C LYS A 274 -21.52 4.25 8.15
N THR A 275 -20.31 3.77 8.37
CA THR A 275 -19.09 4.56 8.26
C THR A 275 -18.41 4.32 6.93
N GLN A 276 -17.96 5.40 6.31
CA GLN A 276 -17.11 5.40 5.13
C GLN A 276 -15.82 6.15 5.48
N MET A 277 -14.70 5.46 5.35
CA MET A 277 -13.36 6.01 5.59
C MET A 277 -12.69 6.33 4.26
N THR A 278 -12.22 7.55 4.08
CA THR A 278 -11.40 7.96 2.94
C THR A 278 -10.03 8.38 3.42
N LEU A 279 -8.98 7.72 2.90
CA LEU A 279 -7.58 8.02 3.23
C LEU A 279 -6.92 8.77 2.06
N GLU A 280 -6.37 9.95 2.31
CA GLU A 280 -5.45 10.63 1.40
C GLU A 280 -4.02 10.37 1.87
N VAL A 281 -3.35 9.47 1.15
CA VAL A 281 -2.10 8.84 1.61
C VAL A 281 -0.91 9.72 1.24
N ALA A 282 -0.20 10.21 2.26
CA ALA A 282 1.03 11.00 2.18
C ALA A 282 1.81 10.89 3.50
N GLU A 283 2.98 11.54 3.63
CA GLU A 283 3.70 11.62 4.92
C GLU A 283 2.83 12.26 6.02
N GLN A 284 1.97 13.21 5.65
CA GLN A 284 0.85 13.67 6.45
C GLN A 284 -0.42 12.98 5.94
N LEU A 285 -0.81 11.89 6.60
CA LEU A 285 -1.99 11.11 6.23
C LEU A 285 -3.26 11.88 6.62
N GLN A 286 -4.18 12.09 5.69
CA GLN A 286 -5.49 12.65 6.01
C GLN A 286 -6.53 11.54 5.99
N ILE A 287 -7.30 11.42 7.07
CA ILE A 287 -8.39 10.45 7.19
C ILE A 287 -9.70 11.21 7.38
N MET A 288 -10.63 11.00 6.45
CA MET A 288 -12.01 11.48 6.56
C MET A 288 -12.92 10.31 6.91
N SER A 289 -13.50 10.35 8.11
CA SER A 289 -14.56 9.43 8.54
C SER A 289 -15.91 10.10 8.33
N ARG A 290 -16.74 9.53 7.46
CA ARG A 290 -18.14 9.93 7.30
C ARG A 290 -19.05 8.85 7.85
N SER A 291 -19.78 9.15 8.91
CA SER A 291 -20.64 8.18 9.59
C SER A 291 -22.09 8.63 9.54
N ASP A 292 -22.91 7.91 8.78
CA ASP A 292 -24.30 8.29 8.53
C ASP A 292 -25.28 7.17 8.89
N THR A 293 -26.45 7.52 9.42
CA THR A 293 -27.54 6.57 9.68
C THR A 293 -28.58 6.62 8.57
N SER A 294 -29.17 5.45 8.28
CA SER A 294 -30.28 5.34 7.33
C SER A 294 -31.66 5.40 8.00
N ARG A 295 -31.72 5.40 9.34
CA ARG A 295 -32.98 5.32 10.10
C ARG A 295 -33.43 6.64 10.68
N TYR A 296 -32.49 7.48 11.09
CA TYR A 296 -32.80 8.71 11.79
C TYR A 296 -32.10 9.90 11.16
N ARG A 297 -32.62 11.09 11.39
CA ARG A 297 -31.97 12.34 11.00
C ARG A 297 -32.14 13.35 12.12
N LEU A 298 -31.05 13.63 12.81
CA LEU A 298 -30.99 14.61 13.88
C LEU A 298 -30.18 15.81 13.39
N ARG A 299 -30.76 17.00 13.40
CA ARG A 299 -30.07 18.24 13.03
C ARG A 299 -30.37 19.34 14.02
N LEU A 300 -29.34 20.10 14.39
CA LEU A 300 -29.49 21.32 15.17
C LEU A 300 -29.17 22.51 14.28
N THR A 301 -30.15 23.39 14.09
CA THR A 301 -29.99 24.58 13.25
C THR A 301 -30.37 25.82 14.03
N GLY A 302 -29.50 26.83 14.06
CA GLY A 302 -29.80 28.14 14.64
C GLY A 302 -29.93 29.19 13.55
N TRP A 303 -30.82 30.16 13.69
CA TRP A 303 -30.83 31.30 12.77
C TRP A 303 -31.15 32.63 13.44
N GLY A 304 -30.61 33.69 12.84
CA GLY A 304 -30.84 35.08 13.19
C GLY A 304 -31.48 35.85 12.04
N ASP A 305 -32.61 36.52 12.29
CA ASP A 305 -33.28 37.38 11.32
C ASP A 305 -32.77 38.83 11.43
N ALA A 306 -32.42 39.44 10.29
CA ALA A 306 -31.94 40.82 10.17
C ALA A 306 -32.83 41.62 9.20
N GLY A 307 -33.33 42.77 9.68
CA GLY A 307 -34.17 43.68 8.88
C GLY A 307 -35.66 43.32 8.83
N ARG A 308 -36.12 42.36 9.66
CA ARG A 308 -37.53 42.03 9.83
C ARG A 308 -38.24 43.21 10.51
N LYS A 309 -39.32 43.72 9.91
CA LYS A 309 -40.04 44.89 10.43
C LYS A 309 -41.12 44.47 11.42
N ASN A 310 -41.23 45.22 12.50
CA ASN A 310 -42.18 45.00 13.59
C ASN A 310 -43.57 45.48 13.12
N ILE A 311 -44.45 44.57 12.70
CA ILE A 311 -45.79 44.94 12.17
C ILE A 311 -46.83 45.01 13.30
N ASP A 312 -46.66 44.27 14.41
CA ASP A 312 -47.69 44.17 15.48
C ASP A 312 -47.12 44.16 16.92
N GLY A 313 -45.93 44.72 17.16
CA GLY A 313 -45.38 44.90 18.52
C GLY A 313 -44.99 43.62 19.29
N LYS A 314 -45.04 42.44 18.65
CA LYS A 314 -44.73 41.12 19.26
C LYS A 314 -43.43 40.48 18.76
N ALA A 315 -42.70 41.11 17.83
CA ALA A 315 -41.68 40.41 17.04
C ALA A 315 -40.21 40.72 17.39
N GLU A 316 -39.93 41.62 18.33
CA GLU A 316 -38.54 41.94 18.69
C GLU A 316 -37.82 40.79 19.44
N ASP A 317 -38.59 39.93 20.11
CA ASP A 317 -38.07 38.85 20.96
C ASP A 317 -37.94 37.49 20.25
N GLU A 318 -38.06 37.43 18.92
CA GLU A 318 -37.95 36.17 18.14
C GLU A 318 -36.94 36.29 16.99
N ASN A 319 -35.98 37.21 17.09
CA ASN A 319 -34.97 37.41 16.06
C ASN A 319 -33.89 36.31 16.06
N LEU A 320 -33.75 35.59 17.17
CA LEU A 320 -32.87 34.42 17.28
C LEU A 320 -33.73 33.18 17.55
N MET A 321 -33.52 32.12 16.78
CA MET A 321 -34.23 30.85 16.89
C MET A 321 -33.26 29.69 16.84
N LEU A 322 -33.57 28.64 17.61
CA LEU A 322 -32.89 27.35 17.57
C LEU A 322 -33.92 26.29 17.20
N ARG A 323 -33.60 25.42 16.25
CA ARG A 323 -34.45 24.31 15.80
C ARG A 323 -33.70 23.00 15.97
N LEU A 324 -34.29 22.10 16.74
CA LEU A 324 -33.93 20.69 16.73
C LEU A 324 -34.87 19.97 15.77
N HIS A 325 -34.31 19.40 14.71
CA HIS A 325 -35.01 18.52 13.78
C HIS A 325 -34.71 17.08 14.17
N ALA A 326 -35.74 16.33 14.57
CA ALA A 326 -35.66 14.91 14.85
C ALA A 326 -36.54 14.12 13.86
N GLY A 327 -35.92 13.51 12.86
CA GLY A 327 -36.55 12.73 11.79
C GLY A 327 -36.33 11.23 11.92
N SER A 328 -37.32 10.47 11.48
CA SER A 328 -37.31 9.02 11.30
C SER A 328 -37.58 8.70 9.83
N MET A 329 -36.65 7.99 9.20
CA MET A 329 -36.73 7.58 7.80
C MET A 329 -37.67 6.38 7.67
N LEU A 330 -38.81 6.58 7.01
CA LEU A 330 -39.74 5.50 6.66
C LEU A 330 -39.27 4.79 5.39
N SER A 331 -38.67 5.53 4.46
CA SER A 331 -38.08 5.03 3.22
C SER A 331 -36.86 5.89 2.83
N ARG A 332 -36.22 5.59 1.69
CA ARG A 332 -35.16 6.48 1.15
C ARG A 332 -35.69 7.84 0.68
N GLN A 333 -37.00 7.95 0.46
CA GLN A 333 -37.66 9.14 -0.07
C GLN A 333 -38.59 9.79 0.96
N ASP A 334 -38.95 9.09 2.03
CA ASP A 334 -39.97 9.50 2.98
C ASP A 334 -39.40 9.60 4.39
N GLU A 335 -39.56 10.77 5.00
CA GLU A 335 -39.11 11.07 6.34
C GLU A 335 -40.27 11.63 7.16
N LEU A 336 -40.55 11.02 8.32
CA LEU A 336 -41.45 11.59 9.32
C LEU A 336 -40.60 12.31 10.37
N PHE A 337 -40.85 13.58 10.59
CA PHE A 337 -39.99 14.38 11.46
C PHE A 337 -40.75 15.26 12.43
N LEU A 338 -40.07 15.60 13.52
CA LEU A 338 -40.54 16.50 14.56
C LEU A 338 -39.54 17.66 14.68
N LEU A 339 -40.06 18.89 14.65
CA LEU A 339 -39.28 20.12 14.81
C LEU A 339 -39.58 20.73 16.17
N LEU A 340 -38.53 21.01 16.94
CA LEU A 340 -38.58 21.77 18.18
C LEU A 340 -37.90 23.10 17.97
N ASP A 341 -38.70 24.15 17.94
CA ASP A 341 -38.24 25.52 17.76
C ASP A 341 -38.24 26.24 19.10
N PHE A 342 -37.08 26.73 19.50
CA PHE A 342 -36.87 27.49 20.72
C PHE A 342 -36.43 28.91 20.39
N ALA A 343 -37.21 29.89 20.84
CA ALA A 343 -36.91 31.31 20.78
C ALA A 343 -36.30 31.76 22.12
N PRO A 344 -34.96 31.81 22.28
CA PRO A 344 -34.33 32.16 23.56
C PRO A 344 -34.68 33.56 24.07
N GLN A 345 -34.91 34.52 23.16
CA GLN A 345 -35.23 35.90 23.52
C GLN A 345 -36.64 36.03 24.14
N ALA A 346 -37.64 35.34 23.58
CA ALA A 346 -39.01 35.30 24.10
C ALA A 346 -39.27 34.15 25.10
N VAL A 347 -38.30 33.24 25.28
CA VAL A 347 -38.44 31.97 26.02
C VAL A 347 -39.67 31.17 25.56
N LYS A 348 -39.91 31.13 24.25
CA LYS A 348 -41.03 30.40 23.65
C LYS A 348 -40.58 29.10 22.99
N TRP A 349 -41.44 28.10 23.06
CA TRP A 349 -41.25 26.81 22.43
C TRP A 349 -42.35 26.57 21.41
N ARG A 350 -41.98 26.04 20.24
CA ARG A 350 -42.88 25.65 19.17
C ARG A 350 -42.53 24.25 18.72
N TRP A 351 -43.56 23.47 18.42
CA TRP A 351 -43.44 22.05 18.11
C TRP A 351 -44.23 21.79 16.84
N GLU A 352 -43.56 21.31 15.79
CA GLU A 352 -44.18 20.98 14.51
C GLU A 352 -43.94 19.50 14.21
N LEU A 353 -44.97 18.78 13.76
CA LEU A 353 -44.80 17.44 13.18
C LEU A 353 -44.93 17.54 11.68
N GLY A 354 -44.00 16.96 10.96
CA GLY A 354 -43.96 17.03 9.51
C GLY A 354 -43.66 15.70 8.84
N TYR A 355 -44.02 15.65 7.57
CA TYR A 355 -43.70 14.58 6.65
C TYR A 355 -43.01 15.19 5.44
N ASP A 356 -41.78 14.76 5.18
CA ASP A 356 -40.97 15.14 4.02
C ASP A 356 -41.00 14.00 3.00
N ARG A 357 -41.18 14.37 1.73
CA ARG A 357 -41.11 13.45 0.61
C ARG A 357 -40.24 14.00 -0.50
N MET A 358 -39.24 13.22 -0.87
CA MET A 358 -38.36 13.48 -1.99
C MET A 358 -39.07 13.17 -3.31
N LEU A 359 -39.38 14.20 -4.09
CA LEU A 359 -40.04 14.08 -5.40
C LEU A 359 -39.02 13.88 -6.53
N SER A 360 -37.84 14.49 -6.40
CA SER A 360 -36.70 14.34 -7.30
C SER A 360 -35.37 14.44 -6.53
N PRO A 361 -34.22 14.11 -7.13
CA PRO A 361 -32.89 14.34 -6.53
C PRO A 361 -32.66 15.75 -5.99
N TYR A 362 -33.34 16.74 -6.55
CA TYR A 362 -33.17 18.16 -6.25
C TYR A 362 -34.42 18.80 -5.66
N THR A 363 -35.50 18.04 -5.43
CA THR A 363 -36.79 18.61 -5.01
C THR A 363 -37.44 17.74 -3.97
N HIS A 364 -37.76 18.33 -2.82
CA HIS A 364 -38.54 17.68 -1.77
C HIS A 364 -39.70 18.57 -1.34
N GLY A 365 -40.81 17.93 -1.03
CA GLY A 365 -42.02 18.56 -0.52
C GLY A 365 -42.23 18.15 0.94
N GLN A 366 -42.72 19.09 1.73
CA GLN A 366 -42.95 18.95 3.16
C GLN A 366 -44.37 19.36 3.50
N ILE A 367 -45.01 18.57 4.33
CA ILE A 367 -46.29 18.91 4.97
C ILE A 367 -46.03 18.92 6.46
N ARG A 368 -46.30 20.04 7.13
CA ARG A 368 -46.09 20.22 8.57
C ARG A 368 -47.39 20.65 9.23
N TYR A 369 -47.58 20.23 10.47
CA TYR A 369 -48.63 20.68 11.35
C TYR A 369 -47.99 21.33 12.57
N ASP A 370 -48.23 22.63 12.75
CA ASP A 370 -47.76 23.40 13.91
C ASP A 370 -48.77 23.25 15.05
N PHE A 371 -48.39 22.54 16.11
CA PHE A 371 -49.27 22.34 17.27
C PHE A 371 -49.46 23.60 18.12
N THR A 372 -48.57 24.58 17.97
CA THR A 372 -48.62 25.82 18.76
C THR A 372 -49.58 26.82 18.12
N ALA A 373 -49.56 26.92 16.79
CA ALA A 373 -50.48 27.77 16.02
C ALA A 373 -51.82 27.07 15.70
N GLY A 374 -51.82 25.74 15.58
CA GLY A 374 -52.97 24.98 15.09
C GLY A 374 -53.06 24.91 13.56
N ASP A 375 -51.97 25.22 12.85
CA ASP A 375 -51.98 25.47 11.41
C ASP A 375 -51.26 24.38 10.63
N PHE A 376 -51.71 24.16 9.39
CA PHE A 376 -50.97 23.38 8.40
C PHE A 376 -50.05 24.27 7.56
N VAL A 377 -48.82 23.80 7.39
CA VAL A 377 -47.76 24.45 6.62
C VAL A 377 -47.30 23.52 5.51
N LEU A 378 -47.46 23.95 4.26
CA LEU A 378 -46.93 23.28 3.09
C LEU A 378 -45.60 23.93 2.73
N ALA A 379 -44.54 23.15 2.58
CA ALA A 379 -43.27 23.66 2.11
C ALA A 379 -42.74 22.83 0.93
N ALA A 380 -42.01 23.49 0.03
CA ALA A 380 -41.33 22.85 -1.07
C ALA A 380 -39.95 23.46 -1.20
N THR A 381 -38.95 22.62 -1.41
CA THR A 381 -37.57 23.05 -1.54
C THR A 381 -36.99 22.50 -2.82
N GLN A 382 -36.30 23.35 -3.57
CA GLN A 382 -35.63 23.01 -4.82
C GLN A 382 -34.17 23.45 -4.80
N GLN A 383 -33.26 22.52 -5.02
CA GLN A 383 -31.84 22.80 -5.20
C GLN A 383 -31.60 23.24 -6.65
N LEU A 384 -31.17 24.49 -6.83
CA LEU A 384 -30.92 25.07 -8.15
C LEU A 384 -29.46 24.85 -8.61
N ALA A 385 -28.53 24.84 -7.65
CA ALA A 385 -27.10 24.61 -7.86
C ALA A 385 -26.46 24.10 -6.55
N PRO A 386 -25.18 23.65 -6.54
CA PRO A 386 -24.53 23.14 -5.33
C PRO A 386 -24.57 24.08 -4.12
N ARG A 387 -24.64 25.41 -4.33
CA ARG A 387 -24.70 26.43 -3.28
C ARG A 387 -26.03 27.20 -3.22
N TRP A 388 -26.98 26.94 -4.12
CA TRP A 388 -28.23 27.70 -4.24
C TRP A 388 -29.44 26.82 -4.01
N LEU A 389 -30.32 27.25 -3.11
CA LEU A 389 -31.53 26.53 -2.74
C LEU A 389 -32.70 27.51 -2.69
N LEU A 390 -33.79 27.16 -3.37
CA LEU A 390 -35.06 27.87 -3.35
C LEU A 390 -36.01 27.14 -2.40
N ARG A 391 -36.63 27.87 -1.48
CA ARG A 391 -37.63 27.36 -0.55
C ARG A 391 -38.91 28.15 -0.72
N TYR A 392 -40.02 27.46 -0.80
CA TYR A 392 -41.36 28.03 -0.79
C TYR A 392 -42.12 27.42 0.39
N GLU A 393 -42.76 28.26 1.19
CA GLU A 393 -43.57 27.87 2.34
C GLU A 393 -44.93 28.55 2.24
N TYR A 394 -46.00 27.83 2.52
CA TYR A 394 -47.37 28.31 2.46
C TYR A 394 -48.12 27.86 3.70
N ARG A 395 -48.59 28.82 4.48
CA ARG A 395 -49.43 28.57 5.67
C ARG A 395 -50.90 28.68 5.28
N LEU A 396 -51.67 27.63 5.56
CA LEU A 396 -53.05 27.48 5.07
C LEU A 396 -54.02 28.48 5.71
N ASP A 397 -53.96 28.67 7.02
CA ASP A 397 -54.93 29.49 7.77
C ASP A 397 -54.75 31.00 7.50
N ASP A 398 -53.50 31.47 7.50
CA ASP A 398 -53.17 32.88 7.20
C ASP A 398 -53.12 33.21 5.69
N ALA A 399 -53.20 32.20 4.82
CA ALA A 399 -52.95 32.30 3.37
C ALA A 399 -51.64 33.06 3.03
N LEU A 400 -50.61 32.90 3.87
CA LEU A 400 -49.32 33.57 3.72
C LEU A 400 -48.32 32.64 3.03
N GLY A 401 -47.87 33.08 1.84
CA GLY A 401 -46.78 32.45 1.10
C GLY A 401 -45.46 33.17 1.35
N GLU A 402 -44.44 32.40 1.72
CA GLU A 402 -43.07 32.87 1.91
C GLU A 402 -42.16 32.18 0.90
N THR A 403 -41.42 32.97 0.13
CA THR A 403 -40.40 32.48 -0.79
C THR A 403 -39.04 32.90 -0.28
N ALA A 404 -38.11 31.97 -0.24
CA ALA A 404 -36.78 32.19 0.28
C ALA A 404 -35.71 31.65 -0.67
N VAL A 405 -34.66 32.44 -0.89
CA VAL A 405 -33.49 32.02 -1.66
C VAL A 405 -32.30 31.92 -0.70
N ARG A 406 -31.72 30.73 -0.59
CA ARG A 406 -30.60 30.42 0.29
C ARG A 406 -29.31 30.25 -0.51
N TYR A 407 -28.25 30.88 -0.02
CA TYR A 407 -26.88 30.72 -0.50
C TYR A 407 -25.99 30.09 0.59
N LYS A 408 -25.35 28.95 0.28
CA LYS A 408 -24.43 28.24 1.18
C LYS A 408 -23.04 28.87 1.12
N LEU A 409 -22.67 29.65 2.15
CA LEU A 409 -21.35 30.25 2.28
C LEU A 409 -20.31 29.20 2.65
N HIS A 410 -20.60 28.40 3.68
CA HIS A 410 -19.77 27.31 4.19
C HIS A 410 -20.65 26.13 4.62
N ASP A 411 -20.06 25.01 5.02
CA ASP A 411 -20.80 23.87 5.59
C ASP A 411 -21.64 24.25 6.82
N PHE A 412 -21.17 25.21 7.61
CA PHE A 412 -21.80 25.62 8.87
C PHE A 412 -22.61 26.92 8.77
N LEU A 413 -22.47 27.70 7.69
CA LEU A 413 -23.09 29.03 7.57
C LEU A 413 -23.77 29.21 6.21
N SER A 414 -25.03 29.63 6.24
CA SER A 414 -25.81 29.99 5.06
C SER A 414 -26.53 31.32 5.26
N VAL A 415 -26.77 32.03 4.16
CA VAL A 415 -27.60 33.25 4.16
C VAL A 415 -28.84 32.99 3.34
N GLU A 416 -29.99 33.37 3.85
CA GLU A 416 -31.28 33.21 3.20
C GLU A 416 -31.94 34.59 3.05
N TYR A 417 -32.40 34.91 1.85
CA TYR A 417 -33.19 36.11 1.57
C TYR A 417 -34.66 35.72 1.48
N LEU A 418 -35.50 36.26 2.36
CA LEU A 418 -36.91 35.91 2.48
C LEU A 418 -37.80 37.03 1.92
N ILE A 419 -38.83 36.62 1.18
CA ILE A 419 -39.85 37.48 0.58
C ILE A 419 -41.22 36.90 0.93
N ASN A 420 -42.02 37.66 1.66
CA ASN A 420 -43.45 37.43 1.86
C ASN A 420 -44.22 38.63 1.28
N ARG A 421 -45.53 38.50 1.04
CA ARG A 421 -46.43 39.58 0.62
C ARG A 421 -46.34 40.85 1.49
N ARG A 422 -45.93 40.71 2.77
CA ARG A 422 -45.88 41.83 3.73
C ARG A 422 -44.49 42.45 3.91
N GLN A 423 -43.40 41.68 3.78
CA GLN A 423 -42.05 42.15 4.11
C GLN A 423 -40.94 41.32 3.45
N LYS A 424 -39.73 41.86 3.47
CA LYS A 424 -38.50 41.24 2.97
C LYS A 424 -37.41 41.37 4.02
N TRP A 425 -36.65 40.31 4.28
CA TRP A 425 -35.57 40.34 5.28
C TRP A 425 -34.49 39.31 4.96
N PHE A 426 -33.36 39.40 5.66
CA PHE A 426 -32.26 38.44 5.56
C PHE A 426 -32.24 37.54 6.80
N ARG A 427 -31.87 36.28 6.62
CA ARG A 427 -31.70 35.29 7.68
C ARG A 427 -30.32 34.68 7.59
N PHE A 428 -29.59 34.68 8.69
CA PHE A 428 -28.32 33.99 8.83
C PHE A 428 -28.55 32.66 9.52
N ILE A 429 -28.14 31.55 8.92
CA ILE A 429 -28.41 30.19 9.39
C ILE A 429 -27.09 29.50 9.72
N GLY A 430 -26.96 29.05 10.96
CA GLY A 430 -25.91 28.16 11.46
C GLY A 430 -26.41 26.70 11.51
N ASN A 431 -25.66 25.77 10.92
CA ASN A 431 -25.92 24.32 11.05
C ASN A 431 -24.87 23.71 11.99
N PHE A 432 -25.30 22.87 12.94
CA PHE A 432 -24.43 22.29 13.99
C PHE A 432 -24.52 20.76 14.04
#